data_AF-A0A535HPX1-F1
#
_entry.id   AF-A0A535HPX1-F1
#
_cell.length_a   1.000
_cell.length_b   1.000
_cell.length_c   1.000
_cell.angle_alpha   90.00
_cell.angle_beta   90.00
_cell.angle_gamma   90.00
#
_symmetry.space_group_name_H-M   'P 1'
#
loop_
_entity.id
_entity.type
_entity.pdbx_description
1 polymer ?
#
loop_
_entity_poly.entity_id
_entity_poly.type
_entity_poly.pdbx_seq_one_letter_code
_entity_poly.pdbx_strand_id
1 'polypeptide(L)'
;MAFALGGAPAGARARTGREFPTPPAWWQRQAACIAEAESHSQVHDRANATYRGKWQFDRTTWASVGGAGDPADAGEPEQDYRAFRLWQRRGWQPWPSTARGCGLR
;
A
#
# COMPACT_ATOMS: atom_id res chain seq x y z
N MET A 1 13.02 36.89 44.67
CA MET A 1 13.98 35.86 44.22
C MET A 1 13.29 34.99 43.19
N ALA A 2 14.03 34.60 42.15
CA ALA A 2 13.54 34.03 40.90
C ALA A 2 13.78 32.51 40.80
N PHE A 3 13.25 31.91 39.72
CA PHE A 3 13.52 30.58 39.13
C PHE A 3 12.93 29.36 39.86
N ALA A 4 12.48 28.27 39.22
CA ALA A 4 12.21 27.85 37.83
C ALA A 4 11.36 26.55 37.91
N LEU A 5 10.31 26.39 37.09
CA LEU A 5 10.17 25.43 35.98
C LEU A 5 10.63 23.97 36.18
N GLY A 6 9.72 23.04 35.84
CA GLY A 6 10.05 21.70 35.29
C GLY A 6 9.26 20.57 35.96
N GLY A 7 8.51 19.71 35.26
CA GLY A 7 8.24 19.58 33.83
C GLY A 7 7.07 18.61 33.64
N ALA A 8 6.22 18.87 32.64
CA ALA A 8 5.27 17.88 32.18
C ALA A 8 6.04 16.69 31.59
N PRO A 9 5.61 15.43 31.77
CA PRO A 9 6.19 14.33 31.03
C PRO A 9 6.01 14.65 29.55
N ALA A 10 7.13 14.66 28.85
CA ALA A 10 7.19 14.81 27.40
C ALA A 10 6.15 13.86 26.80
N GLY A 11 5.10 14.45 26.20
CA GLY A 11 4.21 13.70 25.34
C GLY A 11 5.10 12.96 24.35
N ALA A 12 5.13 11.64 24.48
CA ALA A 12 5.81 10.78 23.56
C ALA A 12 5.29 11.19 22.17
N ARG A 13 6.14 11.85 21.38
CA ARG A 13 5.88 12.03 19.96
C ARG A 13 5.86 10.62 19.41
N ALA A 14 4.66 10.04 19.34
CA ALA A 14 4.38 8.90 18.51
C ALA A 14 4.99 9.26 17.15
N ARG A 15 5.99 8.50 16.72
CA ARG A 15 6.49 8.62 15.36
C ARG A 15 5.28 8.26 14.50
N THR A 16 4.62 9.26 13.94
CA THR A 16 3.53 9.04 13.01
C THR A 16 4.17 8.36 11.82
N GLY A 17 4.10 7.02 11.78
CA GLY A 17 4.20 6.30 10.53
C GLY A 17 3.27 7.00 9.55
N ARG A 18 3.76 7.25 8.34
CA ARG A 18 3.01 7.96 7.33
C ARG A 18 1.64 7.29 7.17
N GLU A 19 0.58 8.00 7.53
CA GLU A 19 -0.78 7.47 7.48
C GLU A 19 -1.25 7.52 6.02
N PHE A 20 -1.69 6.38 5.50
CA PHE A 20 -2.14 6.26 4.12
C PHE A 20 -3.67 6.19 4.09
N PRO A 21 -4.34 7.03 3.28
CA PRO A 21 -5.79 6.98 3.15
C PRO A 21 -6.26 5.59 2.72
N THR A 22 -7.18 5.02 3.49
CA THR A 22 -7.80 3.74 3.16
C THR A 22 -8.66 3.89 1.89
N PRO A 23 -8.49 3.02 0.87
CA PRO A 23 -9.36 3.02 -0.29
C PRO A 23 -10.84 2.82 0.07
N PRO A 24 -11.81 3.28 -0.75
CA PRO A 24 -13.23 3.06 -0.47
C PRO A 24 -13.57 1.57 -0.33
N ALA A 25 -14.47 1.24 0.59
CA ALA A 25 -14.83 -0.15 0.88
C ALA A 25 -15.36 -0.92 -0.35
N TRP A 26 -16.07 -0.25 -1.27
CA TRP A 26 -16.54 -0.89 -2.50
C TRP A 26 -15.39 -1.30 -3.43
N TRP A 27 -14.31 -0.52 -3.46
CA TRP A 27 -13.13 -0.84 -4.25
C TRP A 27 -12.37 -1.98 -3.60
N GLN A 28 -12.19 -1.94 -2.27
CA GLN A 28 -11.53 -3.02 -1.53
C GLN A 28 -12.21 -4.39 -1.77
N ARG A 29 -13.55 -4.42 -1.80
CA ARG A 29 -14.30 -5.65 -2.12
C ARG A 29 -13.98 -6.21 -3.51
N GLN A 30 -13.83 -5.36 -4.52
CA GLN A 30 -13.45 -5.80 -5.88
C GLN A 30 -11.97 -6.22 -5.91
N ALA A 31 -11.11 -5.43 -5.28
CA ALA A 31 -9.67 -5.60 -5.29
C ALA A 31 -9.21 -6.84 -4.52
N ALA A 32 -10.01 -7.32 -3.55
CA ALA A 32 -9.70 -8.50 -2.74
C ALA A 32 -9.42 -9.75 -3.59
N CYS A 33 -10.20 -9.98 -4.65
CA CYS A 33 -9.96 -11.10 -5.57
C CYS A 33 -8.60 -10.99 -6.27
N ILE A 34 -8.19 -9.77 -6.65
CA ILE A 34 -6.90 -9.53 -7.28
C ILE A 34 -5.77 -9.77 -6.29
N ALA A 35 -5.80 -9.13 -5.11
CA ALA A 35 -4.75 -9.31 -4.10
C ALA A 35 -4.55 -10.79 -3.72
N GLU A 36 -5.64 -11.54 -3.62
CA GLU A 36 -5.59 -12.97 -3.34
C GLU A 36 -4.94 -13.76 -4.47
N ALA A 37 -5.31 -13.50 -5.72
CA ALA A 37 -4.73 -14.20 -6.86
C ALA A 37 -3.28 -13.79 -7.18
N GLU A 38 -2.87 -12.56 -6.86
CA GLU A 38 -1.51 -12.05 -7.10
C GLU A 38 -0.49 -12.61 -6.10
N SER A 39 -0.88 -12.76 -4.83
CA SER A 39 0.07 -13.06 -3.75
C SER A 39 -0.51 -13.85 -2.58
N HIS A 40 -1.76 -14.31 -2.64
CA HIS A 40 -2.52 -14.76 -1.45
C HIS A 40 -2.61 -13.64 -0.40
N SER A 41 -2.77 -12.40 -0.87
CA SER A 41 -2.83 -11.20 -0.03
C SER A 41 -1.58 -10.96 0.83
N GLN A 42 -0.43 -11.55 0.47
CA GLN A 42 0.81 -11.46 1.24
C GLN A 42 1.54 -10.14 1.00
N VAL A 43 1.51 -9.26 2.01
CA VAL A 43 2.11 -7.92 2.01
C VAL A 43 3.61 -7.95 1.71
N HIS A 44 4.32 -8.97 2.20
CA HIS A 44 5.77 -9.08 2.07
C HIS A 44 6.21 -10.08 1.00
N ASP A 45 5.34 -10.41 0.03
CA ASP A 45 5.70 -11.37 -1.02
C ASP A 45 6.91 -10.91 -1.83
N ARG A 46 7.84 -11.86 -2.02
CA ARG A 46 9.09 -11.70 -2.79
C ARG A 46 9.40 -12.96 -3.59
N ALA A 47 8.38 -13.76 -3.92
CA ALA A 47 8.56 -15.06 -4.57
C ALA A 47 9.30 -14.98 -5.92
N ASN A 48 9.23 -13.84 -6.62
CA ASN A 48 9.97 -13.60 -7.85
C ASN A 48 10.87 -12.35 -7.76
N ALA A 49 11.69 -12.07 -8.79
CA ALA A 49 12.67 -10.98 -8.76
C ALA A 49 12.14 -9.61 -9.24
N THR A 50 11.00 -9.56 -9.92
CA THR A 50 10.49 -8.35 -10.60
C THR A 50 9.36 -7.68 -9.83
N TYR A 51 8.41 -8.49 -9.37
CA TYR A 51 7.18 -8.06 -8.71
C TYR A 51 7.26 -8.30 -7.21
N ARG A 52 6.63 -7.42 -6.44
CA ARG A 52 6.80 -7.31 -4.99
C ARG A 52 5.48 -7.03 -4.28
N GLY A 53 5.32 -7.65 -3.12
CA GLY A 53 4.26 -7.40 -2.16
C GLY A 53 2.87 -7.86 -2.61
N LYS A 54 1.85 -7.40 -1.87
CA LYS A 54 0.45 -7.84 -2.00
C LYS A 54 -0.09 -7.71 -3.43
N TRP A 55 0.31 -6.63 -4.11
CA TRP A 55 -0.18 -6.26 -5.44
C TRP A 55 0.80 -6.58 -6.57
N GLN A 56 1.90 -7.25 -6.26
CA GLN A 56 2.92 -7.62 -7.23
C GLN A 56 3.37 -6.41 -8.08
N PHE A 57 3.69 -5.31 -7.41
CA PHE A 57 4.23 -4.12 -8.07
C PHE A 57 5.65 -4.37 -8.56
N ASP A 58 5.96 -3.93 -9.79
CA ASP A 58 7.34 -3.62 -10.14
C ASP A 58 7.75 -2.26 -9.54
N ARG A 59 9.06 -2.05 -9.38
CA ARG A 59 9.61 -0.83 -8.73
C ARG A 59 9.35 0.46 -9.52
N THR A 60 9.28 0.38 -10.84
CA THR A 60 9.01 1.55 -11.70
C THR A 60 7.56 1.99 -11.56
N THR A 61 6.63 1.03 -11.61
CA THR A 61 5.19 1.28 -11.41
C THR A 61 4.93 1.79 -9.99
N TRP A 62 5.57 1.19 -8.98
CA TRP A 62 5.53 1.65 -7.59
C TRP A 62 5.94 3.12 -7.45
N ALA A 63 7.11 3.49 -8.02
CA ALA A 63 7.60 4.86 -8.03
C ALA A 63 6.62 5.81 -8.75
N SER A 64 5.98 5.36 -9.83
CA SER A 64 5.02 6.17 -10.59
C SER A 64 3.81 6.62 -9.75
N VAL A 65 3.38 5.82 -8.77
CA VAL A 65 2.30 6.14 -7.83
C VAL A 65 2.83 6.71 -6.50
N GLY A 66 4.08 7.16 -6.50
CA GLY A 66 4.77 7.88 -5.42
C GLY A 66 5.45 6.99 -4.39
N GLY A 67 5.61 5.69 -4.70
CA GLY A 67 6.29 4.70 -3.89
C GLY A 67 7.79 4.98 -3.81
N ALA A 68 8.41 4.57 -2.71
CA ALA A 68 9.86 4.57 -2.57
C ALA A 68 10.31 3.18 -2.10
N GLY A 69 11.56 2.81 -2.39
CA GLY A 69 12.12 1.52 -1.99
C GLY A 69 11.45 0.30 -2.65
N ASP A 70 11.54 -0.84 -1.98
CA ASP A 70 10.90 -2.09 -2.42
C ASP A 70 9.43 -2.12 -1.95
N PRO A 71 8.44 -2.36 -2.83
CA PRO A 71 7.03 -2.46 -2.44
C PRO A 71 6.78 -3.46 -1.30
N ALA A 72 7.55 -4.56 -1.25
CA ALA A 72 7.40 -5.58 -0.21
C ALA A 72 7.94 -5.14 1.16
N ASP A 73 8.65 -3.99 1.26
CA ASP A 73 9.01 -3.36 2.54
C ASP A 73 7.87 -2.48 3.08
N ALA A 74 6.94 -2.05 2.22
CA ALA A 74 5.85 -1.18 2.61
C ALA A 74 4.75 -1.95 3.35
N GLY A 75 4.14 -1.32 4.35
CA GLY A 75 2.99 -1.88 5.05
C GLY A 75 1.74 -1.96 4.17
N GLU A 76 0.79 -2.79 4.56
CA GLU A 76 -0.47 -2.99 3.82
C GLU A 76 -1.22 -1.69 3.49
N PRO A 77 -1.37 -0.72 4.41
CA PRO A 77 -2.09 0.52 4.11
C PRO A 77 -1.44 1.33 2.97
N GLU A 78 -0.12 1.32 2.87
CA GLU A 78 0.61 1.99 1.79
C GLU A 78 0.40 1.28 0.46
N GLN A 79 0.50 -0.05 0.47
CA GLN A 79 0.34 -0.87 -0.71
C GLN A 79 -1.07 -0.75 -1.29
N ASP A 80 -2.11 -0.83 -0.45
CA ASP A 80 -3.50 -0.67 -0.86
C ASP A 80 -3.80 0.73 -1.37
N TYR A 81 -3.29 1.76 -0.69
CA TYR A 81 -3.40 3.15 -1.14
C TYR A 81 -2.79 3.33 -2.54
N ARG A 82 -1.60 2.76 -2.78
CA ARG A 82 -0.89 2.89 -4.06
C ARG A 82 -1.52 2.06 -5.17
N ALA A 83 -2.02 0.87 -4.87
CA ALA A 83 -2.82 0.08 -5.79
C ALA A 83 -4.09 0.84 -6.21
N PHE A 84 -4.78 1.46 -5.24
CA PHE A 84 -5.93 2.31 -5.53
C PHE A 84 -5.57 3.51 -6.41
N ARG A 85 -4.45 4.19 -6.15
CA ARG A 85 -3.97 5.28 -7.03
C ARG A 85 -3.63 4.81 -8.44
N LEU A 86 -3.03 3.62 -8.56
CA LEU A 86 -2.73 3.05 -9.88
C LEU A 86 -4.03 2.74 -10.63
N TRP A 87 -4.99 2.14 -9.93
CA TRP A 87 -6.32 1.85 -10.45
C TRP A 87 -7.06 3.12 -10.88
N GLN A 88 -7.00 4.20 -10.11
CA GLN A 88 -7.60 5.48 -10.51
C GLN A 88 -7.02 6.03 -11.83
N ARG A 89 -5.77 5.70 -12.16
CA ARG A 89 -5.10 6.16 -13.39
C ARG A 89 -5.30 5.25 -14.57
N ARG A 90 -5.47 3.94 -14.34
CA ARG A 90 -5.37 2.91 -15.39
C ARG A 90 -6.49 1.88 -15.37
N GLY A 91 -7.45 1.99 -14.46
CA GLY A 91 -8.40 0.93 -14.16
C GLY A 91 -7.68 -0.35 -13.76
N TRP A 92 -8.22 -1.50 -14.15
CA TRP A 92 -7.65 -2.81 -13.85
C TRP A 92 -6.58 -3.29 -14.84
N GLN A 93 -6.20 -2.46 -15.82
CA GLN A 93 -5.17 -2.78 -16.82
C GLN A 93 -3.81 -3.26 -16.27
N PRO A 94 -3.32 -2.81 -15.09
CA PRO A 94 -2.08 -3.34 -14.51
C PRO A 94 -2.14 -4.83 -14.14
N TRP A 95 -3.34 -5.39 -13.94
CA TRP A 95 -3.57 -6.78 -13.56
C TRP A 95 -4.49 -7.47 -14.59
N PRO A 96 -4.10 -7.57 -15.88
CA PRO A 96 -5.05 -7.86 -16.96
C PRO A 96 -5.62 -9.28 -16.91
N SER A 97 -4.79 -10.28 -16.59
CA SER A 97 -5.21 -11.68 -16.47
C SER A 97 -6.07 -11.90 -15.23
N THR A 98 -5.61 -11.35 -14.11
CA THR A 98 -6.25 -11.50 -12.80
C THR A 98 -7.58 -10.77 -12.73
N ALA A 99 -7.65 -9.53 -13.25
CA ALA A 99 -8.89 -8.77 -13.35
C ALA A 99 -9.94 -9.53 -14.16
N ARG A 100 -9.56 -10.15 -15.28
CA ARG A 100 -10.47 -11.01 -16.06
C ARG A 100 -10.95 -12.20 -15.25
N GLY A 101 -10.06 -12.88 -14.52
CA GLY A 101 -10.42 -13.98 -13.63
C GLY A 101 -11.39 -13.57 -12.50
N CYS A 102 -11.28 -12.32 -12.04
CA CYS A 102 -12.15 -11.72 -11.03
C CYS A 102 -13.43 -11.09 -11.60
N GLY A 103 -13.68 -11.17 -12.92
CA GLY A 103 -14.85 -10.56 -13.56
C GLY A 103 -14.81 -9.02 -13.63
N LEU A 104 -13.62 -8.43 -13.51
CA LEU A 104 -13.37 -6.99 -13.56
C LEU A 104 -12.91 -6.57 -14.97
N ARG A 105 -13.17 -5.31 -15.35
CA ARG A 105 -12.82 -4.73 -16.65
C ARG A 105 -12.15 -3.38 -16.50
#